data_AF-A0A3B9L3D6-F1
#
_entry.id   AF-A0A3B9L3D6-F1
#
_cell.length_a   1.000
_cell.length_b   1.000
_cell.length_c   1.000
_cell.angle_alpha   90.00
_cell.angle_beta   90.00
_cell.angle_gamma   90.00
#
_symmetry.space_group_name_H-M   'P 1'
#
loop_
_entity.id
_entity.type
_entity.pdbx_description
1 polymer ?
#
loop_
_entity_poly.entity_id
_entity_poly.type
_entity_poly.pdbx_seq_one_letter_code
_entity_poly.pdbx_strand_id
1 'polypeptide(L)'
;VGTVMELFKTAHGSWIYPEDSLLRIAGVPLFTGFMYAAVGSYLARVWRLFEFRFDRFPPLWIQAALATAIYVNFFAHHWLPDIRIGLFAATAIVYGPCVVWFRADDAHRPMPLVIGFILVALFIWFAENIGTFTRAWAYPGQTEGWHPVSLSKLGAWYLLMIISFVLVACVHRSGQASQRSLSSGTRRP
;
A
#
# COMPACT_ATOMS: atom_id res chain seq x y z
N VAL A 1 -2.15 -3.72 10.40
CA VAL A 1 -2.88 -2.73 9.57
C VAL A 1 -3.87 -3.40 8.63
N GLY A 2 -3.43 -4.29 7.72
CA GLY A 2 -4.32 -5.02 6.80
C GLY A 2 -5.41 -5.85 7.51
N THR A 3 -5.03 -6.71 8.46
CA THR A 3 -5.96 -7.56 9.22
C THR A 3 -7.06 -6.78 9.95
N VAL A 4 -6.73 -5.59 10.50
CA VAL A 4 -7.72 -4.74 11.20
C VAL A 4 -8.72 -4.12 10.23
N MET A 5 -8.25 -3.69 9.05
CA MET A 5 -9.12 -3.15 8.00
C MET A 5 -10.07 -4.22 7.47
N GLU A 6 -9.58 -5.44 7.35
CA GLU A 6 -10.36 -6.55 6.87
C GLU A 6 -11.40 -7.02 7.87
N LEU A 7 -11.03 -7.12 9.16
CA LEU A 7 -11.96 -7.39 10.27
C LEU A 7 -13.15 -6.44 10.26
N PHE A 8 -12.87 -5.16 10.08
CA PHE A 8 -13.90 -4.14 9.98
C PHE A 8 -14.78 -4.31 8.74
N LYS A 9 -14.18 -4.58 7.57
CA LYS A 9 -14.91 -4.72 6.31
C LYS A 9 -15.80 -5.97 6.26
N THR A 10 -15.35 -7.09 6.83
CA THR A 10 -16.17 -8.29 6.98
C THR A 10 -17.30 -8.08 7.99
N ALA A 11 -17.04 -7.35 9.09
CA ALA A 11 -18.07 -7.02 10.08
C ALA A 11 -19.20 -6.12 9.53
N HIS A 12 -18.91 -5.32 8.49
CA HIS A 12 -19.89 -4.45 7.81
C HIS A 12 -20.36 -5.01 6.45
N GLY A 13 -20.13 -6.29 6.18
CA GLY A 13 -20.71 -6.98 5.01
C GLY A 13 -20.17 -6.56 3.64
N SER A 14 -18.97 -5.95 3.56
CA SER A 14 -18.41 -5.49 2.28
C SER A 14 -18.00 -6.64 1.33
N TRP A 15 -17.65 -7.82 1.87
CA TRP A 15 -17.68 -9.11 1.20
C TRP A 15 -17.67 -10.22 2.27
N ILE A 16 -17.98 -11.47 1.88
CA ILE A 16 -18.07 -12.63 2.77
C ILE A 16 -17.03 -13.66 2.31
N TYR A 17 -16.30 -14.30 3.23
CA TYR A 17 -15.49 -15.47 2.94
C TYR A 17 -16.37 -16.72 3.07
N PRO A 18 -16.79 -17.36 1.95
CA PRO A 18 -17.70 -18.50 1.99
C PRO A 18 -16.97 -19.82 2.34
N GLU A 19 -15.65 -19.85 2.14
CA GLU A 19 -14.80 -21.03 2.34
C GLU A 19 -14.41 -21.19 3.83
N ASP A 20 -14.42 -22.42 4.34
CA ASP A 20 -13.97 -22.70 5.69
C ASP A 20 -12.45 -22.49 5.83
N SER A 21 -12.06 -21.62 6.77
CA SER A 21 -10.65 -21.35 7.09
C SER A 21 -10.28 -21.93 8.45
N LEU A 22 -9.19 -22.69 8.51
CA LEU A 22 -8.69 -23.31 9.75
C LEU A 22 -8.06 -22.28 10.71
N LEU A 23 -7.50 -21.20 10.15
CA LEU A 23 -6.79 -20.16 10.88
C LEU A 23 -7.51 -18.82 10.64
N ARG A 24 -8.38 -18.40 11.57
CA ARG A 24 -9.16 -17.16 11.48
C ARG A 24 -9.17 -16.38 12.79
N ILE A 25 -9.17 -15.06 12.71
CA ILE A 25 -9.41 -14.16 13.87
C ILE A 25 -10.71 -13.42 13.56
N ALA A 26 -11.71 -13.52 14.45
CA ALA A 26 -13.01 -12.86 14.33
C ALA A 26 -13.65 -12.90 12.92
N GLY A 27 -13.60 -14.07 12.27
CA GLY A 27 -14.21 -14.31 10.96
C GLY A 27 -13.33 -13.97 9.75
N VAL A 28 -12.15 -13.37 9.95
CA VAL A 28 -11.18 -13.07 8.89
C VAL A 28 -10.09 -14.14 8.85
N PRO A 29 -9.85 -14.79 7.69
CA PRO A 29 -8.75 -15.75 7.54
C PRO A 29 -7.38 -15.11 7.75
N LEU A 30 -6.46 -15.75 8.47
CA LEU A 30 -5.11 -15.21 8.70
C LEU A 30 -4.28 -15.08 7.40
N PHE A 31 -4.61 -15.85 6.37
CA PHE A 31 -4.02 -15.78 5.04
C PHE A 31 -4.06 -14.37 4.43
N THR A 32 -5.12 -13.62 4.69
CA THR A 32 -5.33 -12.30 4.08
C THR A 32 -4.42 -11.25 4.72
N GLY A 33 -4.25 -11.33 6.05
CA GLY A 33 -3.21 -10.62 6.78
C GLY A 33 -1.81 -10.93 6.27
N PHE A 34 -1.54 -12.19 5.94
CA PHE A 34 -0.30 -12.60 5.30
C PHE A 34 -0.13 -11.98 3.91
N MET A 35 -1.17 -11.93 3.07
CA MET A 35 -1.12 -11.27 1.77
C MET A 35 -0.75 -9.78 1.89
N TYR A 36 -1.38 -9.04 2.82
CA TYR A 36 -1.02 -7.64 3.06
C TYR A 36 0.42 -7.47 3.58
N ALA A 37 0.87 -8.37 4.46
CA ALA A 37 2.25 -8.37 4.95
C ALA A 37 3.28 -8.69 3.84
N ALA A 38 2.91 -9.55 2.88
CA ALA A 38 3.73 -9.87 1.73
C ALA A 38 3.99 -8.64 0.83
N VAL A 39 2.97 -7.78 0.62
CA VAL A 39 3.13 -6.52 -0.13
C VAL A 39 4.16 -5.60 0.53
N GLY A 40 4.06 -5.40 1.85
CA GLY A 40 5.03 -4.59 2.61
C GLY A 40 6.45 -5.19 2.56
N SER A 41 6.56 -6.51 2.68
CA SER A 41 7.84 -7.23 2.60
C SER A 41 8.48 -7.13 1.23
N TYR A 42 7.69 -7.24 0.16
CA TYR A 42 8.13 -7.05 -1.22
C TYR A 42 8.65 -5.62 -1.42
N LEU A 43 7.90 -4.62 -1.00
CA LEU A 43 8.31 -3.22 -1.11
C LEU A 43 9.62 -2.95 -0.36
N ALA A 44 9.74 -3.47 0.87
CA ALA A 44 10.98 -3.35 1.65
C ALA A 44 12.17 -4.03 0.96
N ARG A 45 11.94 -5.16 0.28
CA ARG A 45 12.97 -5.87 -0.48
C ARG A 45 13.39 -5.09 -1.73
N VAL A 46 12.42 -4.62 -2.52
CA VAL A 46 12.66 -3.81 -3.73
C VAL A 46 13.43 -2.55 -3.37
N TRP A 47 13.05 -1.86 -2.28
CA TRP A 47 13.76 -0.68 -1.81
C TRP A 47 15.26 -0.94 -1.60
N ARG A 48 15.60 -2.06 -0.95
CA ARG A 48 17.00 -2.45 -0.72
C ARG A 48 17.70 -2.93 -2.00
N LEU A 49 17.03 -3.75 -2.80
CA LEU A 49 17.61 -4.35 -4.01
C LEU A 49 17.94 -3.30 -5.08
N PHE A 50 17.02 -2.37 -5.29
CA PHE A 50 17.17 -1.29 -6.27
C PHE A 50 17.79 -0.03 -5.67
N GLU A 51 18.32 -0.12 -4.45
CA GLU A 51 19.01 0.98 -3.74
C GLU A 51 18.29 2.32 -3.82
N PHE A 52 17.00 2.35 -3.43
CA PHE A 52 16.22 3.57 -3.57
C PHE A 52 16.83 4.73 -2.77
N ARG A 53 17.11 5.82 -3.49
CA ARG A 53 17.50 7.13 -2.93
C ARG A 53 16.43 8.14 -3.26
N PHE A 54 16.20 9.10 -2.38
CA PHE A 54 15.11 10.06 -2.54
C PHE A 54 15.64 11.48 -2.46
N ASP A 55 15.26 12.27 -3.46
CA ASP A 55 15.40 13.72 -3.41
C ASP A 55 14.10 14.34 -2.90
N ARG A 56 14.23 15.37 -2.07
CA ARG A 56 13.10 16.11 -1.48
C ARG A 56 12.09 15.17 -0.80
N PHE A 57 12.58 14.15 -0.10
CA PHE A 57 11.75 13.20 0.63
C PHE A 57 10.98 13.90 1.75
N PRO A 58 9.64 13.85 1.77
CA PRO A 58 8.87 14.58 2.76
C PRO A 58 9.16 14.06 4.18
N PRO A 59 9.06 14.91 5.22
CA PRO A 59 9.18 14.46 6.60
C PRO A 59 8.23 13.29 6.92
N LEU A 60 8.71 12.27 7.62
CA LEU A 60 7.91 11.07 7.90
C LEU A 60 6.61 11.36 8.64
N TRP A 61 6.55 12.39 9.47
CA TRP A 61 5.32 12.74 10.20
C TRP A 61 4.22 13.23 9.24
N ILE A 62 4.56 13.96 8.17
CA ILE A 62 3.60 14.38 7.13
C ILE A 62 3.08 13.15 6.41
N GLN A 63 3.99 12.24 6.06
CA GLN A 63 3.64 10.99 5.39
C GLN A 63 2.76 10.10 6.28
N ALA A 64 3.07 10.01 7.57
CA ALA A 64 2.28 9.26 8.56
C ALA A 64 0.89 9.87 8.75
N ALA A 65 0.78 11.20 8.81
CA ALA A 65 -0.51 11.88 8.88
C ALA A 65 -1.36 11.60 7.63
N LEU A 66 -0.75 11.70 6.44
CA LEU A 66 -1.42 11.39 5.17
C LEU A 66 -1.87 9.92 5.11
N ALA A 67 -1.00 8.97 5.44
CA ALA A 67 -1.33 7.56 5.47
C ALA A 67 -2.44 7.24 6.48
N THR A 68 -2.45 7.92 7.64
CA THR A 68 -3.51 7.78 8.64
C THR A 68 -4.83 8.33 8.12
N ALA A 69 -4.83 9.50 7.49
CA ALA A 69 -6.03 10.08 6.88
C ALA A 69 -6.61 9.19 5.78
N ILE A 70 -5.75 8.61 4.93
CA ILE A 70 -6.14 7.62 3.93
C ILE A 70 -6.73 6.38 4.59
N TYR A 71 -6.06 5.85 5.61
CA TYR A 71 -6.54 4.67 6.33
C TYR A 71 -7.93 4.93 6.91
N VAL A 72 -8.10 6.03 7.66
CA VAL A 72 -9.39 6.44 8.23
C VAL A 72 -10.45 6.63 7.15
N ASN A 73 -10.13 7.24 6.01
CA ASN A 73 -11.07 7.41 4.90
C ASN A 73 -11.59 6.05 4.38
N PHE A 74 -10.77 5.00 4.33
CA PHE A 74 -11.27 3.66 3.95
C PHE A 74 -12.32 3.09 4.90
N PHE A 75 -12.39 3.52 6.16
CA PHE A 75 -13.46 3.17 7.09
C PHE A 75 -14.62 4.17 7.01
N ALA A 76 -14.27 5.45 7.03
CA ALA A 76 -15.22 6.55 7.13
C ALA A 76 -16.07 6.75 5.87
N HIS A 77 -15.59 6.41 4.67
CA HIS A 77 -16.37 6.56 3.43
C HIS A 77 -17.69 5.75 3.44
N HIS A 78 -17.85 4.81 4.37
CA HIS A 78 -19.10 4.09 4.56
C HIS A 78 -20.20 4.98 5.17
N TRP A 79 -19.83 6.03 5.90
CA TRP A 79 -20.75 6.93 6.61
C TRP A 79 -20.60 8.42 6.24
N LEU A 80 -19.45 8.82 5.69
CA LEU A 80 -19.10 10.20 5.34
C LEU A 80 -18.85 10.34 3.83
N PRO A 81 -18.92 11.57 3.28
CA PRO A 81 -18.59 11.84 1.89
C PRO A 81 -17.20 11.32 1.52
N ASP A 82 -17.06 10.76 0.31
CA ASP A 82 -15.78 10.24 -0.16
C ASP A 82 -14.79 11.40 -0.45
N ILE A 83 -13.92 11.70 0.52
CA ILE A 83 -12.91 12.77 0.44
C ILE A 83 -11.70 12.40 -0.44
N ARG A 84 -11.78 11.35 -1.27
CA ARG A 84 -10.67 10.85 -2.08
C ARG A 84 -9.99 11.91 -2.91
N ILE A 85 -10.75 12.83 -3.49
CA ILE A 85 -10.22 13.91 -4.33
C ILE A 85 -9.26 14.79 -3.52
N GLY A 86 -9.62 15.12 -2.28
CA GLY A 86 -8.75 15.85 -1.36
C GLY A 86 -7.49 15.06 -1.00
N LEU A 87 -7.61 13.74 -0.80
CA LEU A 87 -6.47 12.87 -0.54
C LEU A 87 -5.53 12.78 -1.76
N PHE A 88 -6.05 12.70 -2.98
CA PHE A 88 -5.24 12.72 -4.21
C PHE A 88 -4.52 14.07 -4.39
N ALA A 89 -5.19 15.18 -4.10
CA ALA A 89 -4.54 16.49 -4.11
C ALA A 89 -3.42 16.55 -3.06
N ALA A 90 -3.68 16.05 -1.84
CA ALA A 90 -2.68 15.99 -0.78
C ALA A 90 -1.47 15.12 -1.16
N THR A 91 -1.67 13.97 -1.81
CA THR A 91 -0.56 13.12 -2.26
C THR A 91 0.26 13.81 -3.34
N ALA A 92 -0.39 14.50 -4.29
CA ALA A 92 0.31 15.28 -5.31
C ALA A 92 1.13 16.43 -4.70
N ILE A 93 0.62 17.11 -3.68
CA ILE A 93 1.35 18.18 -2.98
C ILE A 93 2.56 17.60 -2.21
N VAL A 94 2.35 16.54 -1.44
CA VAL A 94 3.39 15.96 -0.57
C VAL A 94 4.49 15.26 -1.36
N TYR A 95 4.13 14.50 -2.40
CA TYR A 95 5.06 13.66 -3.15
C TYR A 95 5.42 14.21 -4.54
N GLY A 96 4.71 15.22 -5.05
CA GLY A 96 4.98 15.84 -6.35
C GLY A 96 6.43 16.30 -6.55
N PRO A 97 7.09 16.97 -5.57
CA PRO A 97 8.49 17.35 -5.71
C PRO A 97 9.48 16.20 -5.46
N CYS A 98 9.00 15.05 -4.95
CA CYS A 98 9.85 13.94 -4.55
C CYS A 98 10.23 13.08 -5.77
N VAL A 99 11.52 12.85 -5.93
CA VAL A 99 12.09 12.00 -6.99
C VAL A 99 12.77 10.82 -6.33
N VAL A 100 12.41 9.61 -6.75
CA VAL A 100 13.11 8.38 -6.38
C VAL A 100 14.13 8.04 -7.45
N TRP A 101 15.35 7.78 -7.03
CA TRP A 101 16.43 7.22 -7.84
C TRP A 101 16.55 5.75 -7.51
N PHE A 102 16.44 4.91 -8.54
CA PHE A 102 16.54 3.47 -8.40
C PHE A 102 17.57 2.91 -9.38
N ARG A 103 18.23 1.82 -9.00
CA ARG A 103 19.23 1.15 -9.82
C ARG A 103 18.73 -0.23 -10.23
N ALA A 104 18.19 -0.32 -11.44
CA ALA A 104 17.69 -1.59 -11.99
C ALA A 104 18.78 -2.44 -12.67
N ASP A 105 19.80 -1.76 -13.17
CA ASP A 105 20.97 -2.28 -13.86
C ASP A 105 22.22 -1.62 -13.25
N ASP A 106 23.16 -1.16 -14.08
CA ASP A 106 24.37 -0.48 -13.60
C ASP A 106 24.14 0.99 -13.22
N ALA A 107 23.08 1.63 -13.72
CA ALA A 107 22.88 3.07 -13.59
C ALA A 107 21.66 3.44 -12.72
N HIS A 108 21.77 4.55 -11.98
CA HIS A 108 20.64 5.12 -11.25
C HIS A 108 19.73 5.89 -12.22
N ARG A 109 18.43 5.59 -12.18
CA ARG A 109 17.40 6.23 -13.01
C ARG A 109 16.44 7.02 -12.12
N PRO A 110 16.12 8.28 -12.45
CA PRO A 110 15.17 9.08 -11.69
C PRO A 110 13.74 8.78 -12.11
N MET A 111 12.82 8.79 -11.15
CA MET A 111 11.39 8.76 -11.39
C MET A 111 10.68 9.62 -10.34
N PRO A 112 9.79 10.55 -10.73
CA PRO A 112 8.91 11.21 -9.77
C PRO A 112 8.11 10.18 -8.97
N LEU A 113 8.12 10.28 -7.65
CA LEU A 113 7.56 9.24 -6.78
C LEU A 113 6.06 9.02 -7.01
N VAL A 114 5.32 10.10 -7.32
CA VAL A 114 3.90 10.03 -7.68
C VAL A 114 3.66 9.15 -8.91
N ILE A 115 4.53 9.23 -9.92
CA ILE A 115 4.44 8.38 -11.12
C ILE A 115 4.66 6.92 -10.75
N GLY A 116 5.63 6.64 -9.86
CA GLY A 116 5.84 5.30 -9.32
C GLY A 116 4.58 4.71 -8.68
N PHE A 117 3.89 5.48 -7.83
CA PHE A 117 2.64 5.03 -7.21
C PHE A 117 1.52 4.78 -8.22
N ILE A 118 1.39 5.65 -9.23
CA ILE A 118 0.39 5.47 -10.31
C ILE A 118 0.68 4.20 -11.10
N LEU A 119 1.94 3.96 -11.47
CA LEU A 119 2.34 2.76 -12.21
C LEU A 119 2.03 1.48 -11.42
N VAL A 120 2.39 1.44 -10.13
CA VAL A 120 2.08 0.27 -9.29
C VAL A 120 0.57 0.04 -9.18
N ALA A 121 -0.21 1.10 -8.94
CA ALA A 121 -1.67 1.00 -8.89
C ALA A 121 -2.27 0.50 -10.21
N LEU A 122 -1.73 0.96 -11.33
CA LEU A 122 -2.13 0.53 -12.68
C LEU A 122 -1.84 -0.95 -12.93
N PHE A 123 -0.65 -1.45 -12.55
CA PHE A 123 -0.32 -2.87 -12.69
C PHE A 123 -1.16 -3.77 -11.78
N ILE A 124 -1.46 -3.33 -10.55
CA ILE A 124 -2.39 -4.06 -9.67
C ILE A 124 -3.79 -4.09 -10.30
N TRP A 125 -4.26 -2.98 -10.86
CA TRP A 125 -5.54 -2.93 -11.56
C TRP A 125 -5.57 -3.85 -12.79
N PHE A 126 -4.49 -3.94 -13.57
CA PHE A 126 -4.39 -4.92 -14.65
C PHE A 126 -4.44 -6.36 -14.13
N ALA A 127 -3.70 -6.67 -13.07
CA ALA A 127 -3.73 -8.00 -12.45
C ALA A 127 -5.14 -8.34 -11.94
N GLU A 128 -5.89 -7.38 -11.41
CA GLU A 128 -7.28 -7.56 -10.99
C GLU A 128 -8.21 -7.84 -12.19
N ASN A 129 -8.05 -7.12 -13.30
CA ASN A 129 -8.82 -7.36 -14.52
C ASN A 129 -8.52 -8.75 -15.11
N ILE A 130 -7.25 -9.16 -15.12
CA ILE A 130 -6.86 -10.51 -15.57
C ILE A 130 -7.43 -11.58 -14.63
N GLY A 131 -7.33 -11.40 -13.30
CA GLY A 131 -7.86 -12.35 -12.32
C GLY A 131 -9.38 -12.54 -12.41
N THR A 132 -10.11 -11.44 -12.66
CA THR A 132 -11.56 -11.51 -12.91
C THR A 132 -11.90 -12.08 -14.28
N PHE A 133 -11.07 -11.85 -15.30
CA PHE A 133 -11.22 -12.44 -16.64
C PHE A 133 -11.00 -13.96 -16.62
N THR A 134 -9.99 -14.45 -15.89
CA THR A 134 -9.71 -15.89 -15.75
C THR A 134 -10.63 -16.61 -14.76
N ARG A 135 -11.58 -15.90 -14.13
CA ARG A 135 -12.49 -16.41 -13.09
C ARG A 135 -11.76 -17.02 -11.89
N ALA A 136 -10.55 -16.54 -11.57
CA ALA A 136 -9.86 -16.94 -10.35
C ALA A 136 -10.63 -16.50 -9.07
N TRP A 137 -11.37 -15.38 -9.17
CA TRP A 137 -12.40 -14.94 -8.23
C TRP A 137 -13.36 -13.96 -8.96
N ALA A 138 -14.64 -13.91 -8.58
CA ALA A 138 -15.64 -13.09 -9.26
C ALA A 138 -16.40 -12.18 -8.28
N TYR A 139 -16.76 -10.97 -8.73
CA TYR A 139 -17.63 -10.07 -7.96
C TYR A 139 -19.11 -10.52 -8.03
N PRO A 140 -19.95 -10.25 -7.02
CA PRO A 140 -21.36 -10.69 -6.95
C PRO A 140 -22.32 -10.13 -8.02
N GLY A 141 -21.81 -9.56 -9.12
CA GLY A 141 -22.58 -9.05 -10.26
C GLY A 141 -21.99 -9.42 -11.63
N GLN A 142 -21.02 -10.34 -11.68
CA GLN A 142 -20.39 -10.82 -12.93
C GLN A 142 -21.02 -12.12 -13.46
N THR A 143 -22.24 -12.44 -13.04
CA THR A 143 -22.99 -13.63 -13.46
C THR A 143 -23.54 -13.54 -14.88
N GLU A 144 -23.72 -12.34 -15.44
CA GLU A 144 -24.28 -12.14 -16.80
C GLU A 144 -23.27 -11.64 -17.86
N GLY A 145 -22.02 -11.37 -17.49
CA GLY A 145 -20.99 -10.93 -18.44
C GLY A 145 -19.74 -10.34 -17.78
N TRP A 146 -18.58 -10.45 -18.45
CA TRP A 146 -17.35 -9.78 -17.99
C TRP A 146 -17.36 -8.31 -18.38
N HIS A 147 -17.21 -7.43 -17.40
CA HIS A 147 -16.97 -6.00 -17.60
C HIS A 147 -15.64 -5.60 -16.95
N PRO A 148 -14.91 -4.63 -17.55
CA PRO A 148 -13.70 -4.08 -16.95
C PRO A 148 -13.96 -3.52 -15.55
N VAL A 149 -13.01 -3.76 -14.64
CA VAL A 149 -13.10 -3.26 -13.28
C VAL A 149 -13.03 -1.72 -13.28
N SER A 150 -13.96 -1.07 -12.57
CA SER A 150 -14.07 0.40 -12.57
C SER A 150 -12.77 1.12 -12.19
N LEU A 151 -12.50 2.26 -12.83
CA LEU A 151 -11.36 3.13 -12.50
C LEU A 151 -11.39 3.63 -11.05
N SER A 152 -12.56 3.66 -10.41
CA SER A 152 -12.68 3.99 -8.99
C SER A 152 -11.88 3.04 -8.08
N LYS A 153 -11.64 1.78 -8.50
CA LYS A 153 -10.78 0.84 -7.77
C LYS A 153 -9.29 1.13 -7.93
N LEU A 154 -8.88 1.65 -9.09
CA LEU A 154 -7.50 2.10 -9.30
C LEU A 154 -7.12 3.17 -8.27
N GLY A 155 -8.03 4.11 -7.99
CA GLY A 155 -7.85 5.10 -6.94
C GLY A 155 -7.67 4.51 -5.55
N ALA A 156 -8.37 3.41 -5.23
CA ALA A 156 -8.21 2.70 -3.97
C ALA A 156 -6.84 2.00 -3.88
N TRP A 157 -6.39 1.34 -4.96
CA TRP A 157 -5.05 0.72 -5.02
C TRP A 157 -3.93 1.74 -4.86
N TYR A 158 -4.06 2.90 -5.51
CA TYR A 158 -3.12 4.01 -5.36
C TYR A 158 -2.98 4.46 -3.90
N LEU A 159 -4.11 4.67 -3.21
CA LEU A 159 -4.13 5.07 -1.81
C LEU A 159 -3.60 3.98 -0.86
N LEU A 160 -3.93 2.71 -1.12
CA LEU A 160 -3.42 1.58 -0.34
C LEU A 160 -1.89 1.43 -0.50
N MET A 161 -1.37 1.72 -1.69
CA MET A 161 0.08 1.73 -1.94
C MET A 161 0.77 2.77 -1.05
N ILE A 162 0.20 3.95 -0.89
CA ILE A 162 0.77 4.99 -0.02
C ILE A 162 0.85 4.52 1.44
N ILE A 163 -0.19 3.87 1.97
CA ILE A 163 -0.15 3.29 3.32
C ILE A 163 1.02 2.31 3.44
N SER A 164 1.14 1.40 2.48
CA SER A 164 2.21 0.39 2.47
C SER A 164 3.60 1.02 2.41
N PHE A 165 3.77 2.04 1.57
CA PHE A 165 5.00 2.81 1.44
C PHE A 165 5.42 3.48 2.75
N VAL A 166 4.48 4.18 3.40
CA VAL A 166 4.77 4.90 4.64
C VAL A 166 5.12 3.94 5.78
N LEU A 167 4.43 2.81 5.90
CA LEU A 167 4.78 1.78 6.88
C LEU A 167 6.21 1.28 6.68
N VAL A 168 6.60 0.98 5.44
CA VAL A 168 7.97 0.52 5.12
C VAL A 168 9.00 1.62 5.36
N ALA A 169 8.69 2.88 5.05
CA ALA A 169 9.56 4.03 5.30
C ALA A 169 9.83 4.25 6.81
N CYS A 170 8.78 4.10 7.64
CA CYS A 170 8.91 4.17 9.11
C CYS A 170 9.81 3.06 9.66
N VAL A 171 9.68 1.82 9.16
CA VAL A 171 10.54 0.70 9.56
C VAL A 171 11.99 0.92 9.14
N HIS A 172 12.24 1.41 7.92
CA HIS A 172 13.60 1.68 7.44
C HIS A 172 14.33 2.74 8.28
N ARG A 173 13.66 3.84 8.65
CA ARG A 173 14.27 4.86 9.53
C ARG A 173 14.61 4.32 10.91
N SER A 174 13.72 3.51 11.47
CA SER A 174 13.92 2.89 12.80
C SER A 174 15.13 1.95 12.78
N GLY A 175 15.28 1.17 11.71
CA GLY A 175 16.46 0.32 11.49
C GLY A 175 17.77 1.12 11.41
N GLN A 176 17.78 2.23 10.67
CA GLN A 176 18.97 3.10 10.56
C GLN A 176 19.33 3.78 11.90
N ALA A 177 18.34 4.21 12.68
CA ALA A 177 18.56 4.80 14.01
C ALA A 177 19.17 3.76 14.98
N SER A 178 18.66 2.53 14.96
CA SER A 178 19.16 1.43 15.79
C SER A 178 20.62 1.04 15.43
N GLN A 179 20.94 0.94 14.14
CA GLN A 179 22.31 0.67 13.69
C GLN A 179 23.32 1.75 14.10
N ARG A 180 22.93 3.03 14.05
CA ARG A 180 23.77 4.14 14.53
C ARG A 180 24.00 4.10 16.04
N SER A 181 23.01 3.66 16.82
CA SER A 181 23.16 3.50 18.27
C SER A 181 24.10 2.34 18.64
N LEU A 182 24.05 1.23 17.89
CA LEU A 182 24.93 0.08 18.13
C LEU A 182 26.39 0.38 17.78
N SER A 183 26.64 1.07 16.67
CA SER A 183 28.02 1.43 16.24
C SER A 183 28.67 2.52 17.09
N SER A 184 27.88 3.34 17.79
CA SER A 184 28.39 4.34 18.75
C SER A 184 28.65 3.75 20.15
N GLY A 185 28.02 2.62 20.49
CA GLY A 185 28.25 1.90 21.75
C GLY A 185 29.55 1.06 21.77
N THR A 186 30.05 0.61 20.62
CA THR A 186 31.29 -0.19 20.52
C THR A 186 32.58 0.64 20.56
N ARG A 187 32.48 1.97 20.66
CA ARG A 187 33.64 2.87 20.86
C ARG A 187 33.70 3.36 22.30
N ARG A 188 34.07 2.50 23.24
CA ARG A 188 34.69 2.93 24.50
C ARG A 188 35.91 2.04 24.78
N PRO A 189 37.05 2.64 25.18
CA PRO A 189 38.33 1.98 25.36
C PRO A 189 38.33 0.98 26.51
#